data_AF-A0A9E5IGT7-F1
#
_entry.id   AF-A0A9E5IGT7-F1
#
_cell.length_a   1.000
_cell.length_b   1.000
_cell.length_c   1.000
_cell.angle_alpha   90.00
_cell.angle_beta   90.00
_cell.angle_gamma   90.00
#
_symmetry.space_group_name_H-M   'P 1'
#
loop_
_entity.id
_entity.type
_entity.pdbx_description
1 polymer ?
#
loop_
_entity_poly.entity_id
_entity_poly.type
_entity_poly.pdbx_seq_one_letter_code
_entity_poly.pdbx_strand_id
1 'polypeptide(L)'
;MMAVTRLMIVGSLLYAALWPGSWARAEDADPLRGDQWSLDLIGAPCAWQVSQGRREVIVALIDSGVDLQHPDLLGRLLPGRDFVDGDDDPSDANGHGTH
;
A
#
# COMPACT_ATOMS: atom_id res chain seq x y z
N MET A 1 14.54 -26.97 45.09
CA MET A 1 15.20 -27.72 44.00
C MET A 1 14.42 -27.41 42.73
N MET A 2 14.98 -26.54 41.88
CA MET A 2 15.56 -26.85 40.55
C MET A 2 14.47 -27.05 39.48
N ALA A 3 14.49 -26.49 38.27
CA ALA A 3 15.15 -25.37 37.60
C ALA A 3 14.40 -25.26 36.25
N VAL A 4 14.06 -24.05 35.80
CA VAL A 4 13.44 -23.83 34.48
C VAL A 4 14.54 -23.85 33.43
N THR A 5 14.46 -24.75 32.44
CA THR A 5 15.43 -24.79 31.32
C THR A 5 14.77 -24.22 30.08
N ARG A 6 15.12 -22.98 29.74
CA ARG A 6 14.83 -22.31 28.45
C ARG A 6 15.95 -22.66 27.46
N LEU A 7 15.59 -23.18 26.28
CA LEU A 7 16.52 -23.33 25.16
C LEU A 7 16.59 -22.00 24.39
N MET A 8 17.76 -21.34 24.46
CA MET A 8 18.13 -20.23 23.60
C MET A 8 18.96 -20.76 22.43
N ILE A 9 18.58 -20.46 21.19
CA ILE A 9 19.54 -20.36 20.10
C ILE A 9 19.95 -18.89 20.03
N VAL A 10 21.25 -18.65 20.28
CA VAL A 10 21.87 -17.34 20.32
C VAL A 10 22.37 -17.00 18.91
N GLY A 11 21.77 -15.98 18.31
CA GLY A 11 22.34 -15.17 17.24
C GLY A 11 22.21 -13.70 17.64
N SER A 12 23.24 -13.20 18.34
CA SER A 12 23.42 -11.80 18.76
C SER A 12 23.39 -10.88 17.53
N LEU A 13 22.71 -9.73 17.52
CA LEU A 13 22.83 -8.62 18.48
C LEU A 13 21.46 -7.97 18.73
N LEU A 14 21.06 -7.91 20.01
CA LEU A 14 20.04 -7.01 20.52
C LEU A 14 20.58 -5.57 20.50
N TYR A 15 19.92 -4.68 19.77
CA TYR A 15 19.71 -3.28 20.20
C TYR A 15 18.45 -2.76 19.51
N ALA A 16 17.28 -3.23 19.93
CA ALA A 16 16.01 -2.63 19.53
C ALA A 16 14.99 -2.72 20.67
N ALA A 17 15.41 -2.23 21.84
CA ALA A 17 14.49 -1.72 22.84
C ALA A 17 15.17 -0.47 23.40
N LEU A 18 14.42 0.64 23.50
CA LEU A 18 14.83 2.00 23.90
C LEU A 18 15.14 3.00 22.75
N TRP A 19 14.26 3.09 21.74
CA TRP A 19 13.99 4.38 21.08
C TRP A 19 12.49 4.46 20.75
N PRO A 20 11.74 5.46 21.22
CA PRO A 20 10.38 5.66 20.77
C PRO A 20 10.43 6.10 19.29
N GLY A 21 10.08 5.21 18.36
CA GLY A 21 9.97 5.56 16.94
C GLY A 21 10.28 4.48 15.89
N SER A 22 10.48 3.21 16.25
CA SER A 22 10.89 2.15 15.30
C SER A 22 9.73 1.32 14.73
N TRP A 23 8.72 1.97 14.12
CA TRP A 23 7.62 1.27 13.43
C TRP A 23 7.40 1.69 11.96
N ALA A 24 8.34 2.37 11.33
CA ALA A 24 8.38 2.48 9.88
C ALA A 24 9.75 2.00 9.41
N ARG A 25 9.81 0.89 8.66
CA ARG A 25 11.02 0.66 7.88
C ARG A 25 11.07 1.77 6.83
N ALA A 26 12.25 2.30 6.55
CA ALA A 26 12.44 3.27 5.47
C ALA A 26 12.08 2.69 4.07
N GLU A 27 11.78 1.39 4.00
CA GLU A 27 11.26 0.65 2.85
C GLU A 27 9.73 0.84 2.65
N ASP A 28 9.00 1.26 3.70
CA ASP A 28 7.53 1.31 3.77
C ASP A 28 6.95 2.72 3.57
N ALA A 29 7.79 3.73 3.34
CA ALA A 29 7.36 5.09 3.09
C ALA A 29 7.35 5.36 1.58
N ASP A 30 6.18 5.71 1.03
CA ASP A 30 6.06 6.18 -0.34
C ASP A 30 7.04 7.35 -0.56
N PRO A 31 8.04 7.21 -1.45
CA PRO A 31 9.09 8.21 -1.64
C PRO A 31 8.55 9.53 -2.21
N LEU A 32 7.40 9.50 -2.88
CA LEU A 32 6.76 10.68 -3.47
C LEU A 32 5.69 11.29 -2.55
N ARG A 33 5.49 10.76 -1.35
CA ARG A 33 4.49 11.29 -0.40
C ARG A 33 4.68 12.78 -0.10
N GLY A 34 5.91 13.28 -0.15
CA GLY A 34 6.22 14.71 0.03
C GLY A 34 5.61 15.63 -1.03
N ASP A 35 5.34 15.11 -2.24
CA ASP A 35 4.78 15.87 -3.36
C ASP A 35 3.24 15.86 -3.37
N GLN A 36 2.62 14.95 -2.62
CA GLN A 36 1.17 14.71 -2.57
C GLN A 36 0.46 15.65 -1.56
N TRP A 37 0.62 16.97 -1.75
CA TRP A 37 0.10 18.00 -0.84
C TRP A 37 -1.42 17.93 -0.60
N SER A 38 -2.18 17.40 -1.57
CA SER A 38 -3.64 17.32 -1.50
C SER A 38 -4.12 16.37 -0.40
N LEU A 39 -3.34 15.34 -0.08
CA LEU A 39 -3.66 14.40 1.00
C LEU A 39 -3.68 15.07 2.37
N ASP A 40 -2.78 16.02 2.59
CA ASP A 40 -2.75 16.83 3.80
C ASP A 40 -3.90 17.83 3.83
N LEU A 41 -4.21 18.46 2.68
CA LEU A 41 -5.32 19.41 2.58
C LEU A 41 -6.68 18.79 2.95
N ILE A 42 -6.93 17.55 2.52
CA ILE A 42 -8.19 16.85 2.85
C ILE A 42 -8.16 16.15 4.21
N GLY A 43 -7.04 16.22 4.94
CA GLY A 43 -6.88 15.58 6.24
C GLY A 43 -6.80 14.04 6.18
N ALA A 44 -6.36 13.46 5.06
CA ALA A 44 -6.28 12.01 4.90
C ALA A 44 -5.45 11.30 5.98
N PRO A 45 -4.27 11.81 6.42
CA PRO A 45 -3.51 11.16 7.49
C PRO A 45 -4.28 11.01 8.81
N CYS A 46 -5.12 12.00 9.16
CA CYS A 46 -5.96 11.92 10.35
C CYS A 46 -7.09 10.90 10.16
N ALA A 47 -7.71 10.86 8.97
CA ALA A 47 -8.75 9.89 8.65
C ALA A 47 -8.23 8.45 8.70
N TRP A 48 -7.00 8.20 8.21
CA TRP A 48 -6.38 6.88 8.21
C TRP A 48 -6.07 6.32 9.61
N GLN A 49 -5.98 7.18 10.64
CA GLN A 49 -5.90 6.73 12.03
C GLN A 49 -7.22 6.12 12.53
N VAL A 50 -8.34 6.48 11.90
CA VAL A 50 -9.67 5.94 12.20
C VAL A 50 -9.99 4.74 11.32
N SER A 51 -9.72 4.83 10.01
CA SER A 51 -9.95 3.74 9.05
C SER A 51 -9.10 3.93 7.79
N GLN A 52 -8.50 2.85 7.30
CA GLN A 52 -7.80 2.80 6.02
C GLN A 52 -8.66 2.18 4.90
N GLY A 53 -9.97 2.05 5.13
CA GLY A 53 -10.86 1.33 4.23
C GLY A 53 -10.90 -0.18 4.50
N ARG A 54 -11.58 -0.91 3.62
CA ARG A 54 -11.71 -2.37 3.70
C ARG A 54 -11.63 -2.97 2.30
N ARG A 55 -11.14 -4.20 2.18
CA ARG A 55 -10.95 -4.87 0.87
C ARG A 55 -12.26 -5.17 0.15
N GLU A 56 -13.37 -5.21 0.86
CA GLU A 56 -14.70 -5.44 0.30
C GLU A 56 -15.28 -4.18 -0.36
N VAL A 57 -14.69 -3.00 -0.13
CA VAL A 57 -15.09 -1.77 -0.80
C VAL A 57 -14.41 -1.72 -2.17
N ILE A 58 -15.22 -1.80 -3.23
CA ILE A 58 -14.74 -1.74 -4.62
C ILE A 58 -15.03 -0.35 -5.18
N VAL A 59 -14.02 0.25 -5.81
CA VAL A 59 -14.12 1.53 -6.53
C VAL A 59 -13.95 1.25 -8.02
N ALA A 60 -14.91 1.66 -8.85
CA ALA A 60 -14.81 1.54 -10.30
C ALA A 60 -14.27 2.84 -10.89
N LEU A 61 -13.18 2.75 -11.68
CA LEU A 61 -12.70 3.82 -12.54
C LEU A 61 -13.30 3.63 -13.94
N ILE A 62 -13.96 4.68 -14.46
CA ILE A 62 -14.48 4.73 -15.83
C ILE A 62 -13.63 5.76 -16.56
N ASP A 63 -12.59 5.30 -17.25
CA ASP A 63 -11.57 6.15 -17.84
C ASP A 63 -10.97 5.50 -19.11
N SER A 64 -9.75 5.87 -19.47
CA SER A 64 -8.94 5.40 -20.60
C SER A 64 -8.31 4.01 -20.42
N GLY A 65 -8.49 3.40 -19.25
CA GLY A 65 -7.90 2.12 -18.86
C GLY A 65 -7.04 2.25 -17.61
N VAL A 66 -6.26 1.22 -17.29
CA VAL A 66 -5.24 1.27 -16.24
C VAL A 66 -4.01 0.44 -16.65
N ASP A 67 -2.80 0.90 -16.32
CA ASP A 67 -1.60 0.07 -16.43
C ASP A 67 -1.67 -1.10 -15.45
N LEU A 68 -1.99 -2.29 -15.98
CA LEU A 68 -2.15 -3.52 -15.22
C LEU A 68 -0.84 -4.01 -14.57
N GLN A 69 0.31 -3.47 -14.97
CA GLN A 69 1.64 -3.84 -14.48
C GLN A 69 2.27 -2.76 -13.60
N HIS A 70 1.58 -1.65 -13.34
CA HIS A 70 2.13 -0.58 -12.52
C HIS A 70 2.44 -1.08 -11.10
N PRO A 71 3.69 -0.94 -10.60
CA PRO A 71 4.13 -1.58 -9.36
C PRO A 71 3.31 -1.19 -8.13
N ASP A 72 2.80 0.05 -8.09
CA ASP A 72 2.01 0.55 -6.95
C ASP A 72 0.52 0.13 -7.01
N LEU A 73 0.06 -0.40 -8.16
CA LEU A 73 -1.32 -0.89 -8.35
C LEU A 73 -1.41 -2.42 -8.28
N LEU A 74 -0.28 -3.13 -8.27
CA LEU A 74 -0.25 -4.59 -8.21
C LEU A 74 -1.02 -5.12 -6.98
N GLY A 75 -1.94 -6.06 -7.24
CA GLY A 75 -2.79 -6.65 -6.21
C GLY A 75 -3.92 -5.75 -5.69
N ARG A 76 -4.12 -4.57 -6.28
CA ARG A 76 -5.28 -3.68 -6.00
C ARG A 76 -6.35 -3.75 -7.10
N LEU A 77 -5.98 -4.16 -8.30
CA LEU A 77 -6.86 -4.22 -9.46
C LEU A 77 -7.71 -5.50 -9.47
N LEU A 78 -8.93 -5.37 -9.95
CA LEU A 78 -9.84 -6.48 -10.29
C LEU A 78 -10.00 -6.55 -11.81
N PRO A 79 -10.46 -7.69 -12.36
CA PRO A 79 -10.82 -7.76 -13.78
C PRO A 79 -11.80 -6.65 -14.16
N GLY A 80 -11.53 -5.98 -15.28
CA GLY A 80 -12.32 -4.88 -15.81
C GLY A 80 -12.85 -5.19 -17.21
N ARG A 81 -13.51 -4.19 -17.80
CA ARG A 81 -14.05 -4.25 -19.15
C ARG A 81 -13.56 -3.04 -19.92
N ASP A 82 -13.06 -3.25 -21.14
CA ASP A 82 -12.94 -2.19 -22.11
C ASP A 82 -14.21 -2.12 -22.99
N PHE A 83 -14.80 -0.94 -23.02
CA PHE A 83 -15.97 -0.65 -23.84
C PHE A 83 -15.60 0.06 -25.16
N VAL A 84 -14.35 0.54 -25.28
CA VAL A 84 -13.83 1.16 -26.50
C VAL A 84 -13.53 0.09 -27.54
N ASP A 85 -12.70 -0.91 -27.20
CA ASP A 85 -12.36 -2.01 -28.11
C ASP A 85 -13.28 -3.23 -27.92
N GLY A 86 -14.07 -3.23 -26.84
CA GLY A 86 -15.16 -4.16 -26.63
C GLY A 86 -14.75 -5.52 -26.10
N ASP A 87 -13.60 -5.63 -25.44
CA ASP A 87 -13.08 -6.84 -24.81
C ASP A 87 -12.85 -6.68 -23.30
N ASP A 88 -12.28 -7.70 -22.65
CA ASP A 88 -12.01 -7.71 -21.21
C ASP A 88 -10.56 -7.31 -20.87
N ASP A 89 -9.87 -6.56 -21.75
CA ASP A 89 -8.54 -6.00 -21.52
C ASP A 89 -8.61 -4.48 -21.28
N PRO A 90 -8.73 -4.01 -20.02
CA PRO A 90 -8.84 -2.59 -19.70
C PRO A 90 -7.49 -1.86 -19.66
N SER A 91 -6.50 -2.30 -20.46
CA SER A 91 -5.15 -1.71 -20.46
C SER A 91 -5.18 -0.25 -20.91
N ASP A 92 -4.45 0.62 -20.19
CA ASP A 92 -4.38 2.05 -20.50
C ASP A 92 -3.46 2.33 -21.69
N ALA A 93 -3.95 3.15 -22.64
CA ALA A 93 -3.17 3.65 -23.77
C ALA A 93 -2.92 5.17 -23.73
N ASN A 94 -3.44 5.88 -22.72
CA ASN A 94 -3.34 7.34 -22.58
C ASN A 94 -2.53 7.78 -21.35
N GLY A 95 -2.71 7.09 -20.22
CA GLY A 95 -2.10 7.40 -18.94
C GLY A 95 -3.01 8.15 -17.97
N HIS A 96 -4.14 8.71 -18.42
CA HIS A 96 -5.07 9.43 -17.54
C HIS A 96 -5.75 8.50 -16.53
N GLY A 97 -6.13 7.29 -16.93
CA GLY A 97 -6.77 6.35 -16.01
C GLY A 97 -5.79 5.72 -15.01
N THR A 98 -4.51 5.67 -15.36
CA THR A 98 -3.43 5.21 -14.46
C THR A 98 -3.04 6.25 -13.40
N HIS A 99 -3.27 7.56 -13.66
CA HIS A 99 -2.86 8.66 -12.78
C HIS A 99 -3.95 9.06 -11.77
#